data_AF-A0A7X8W553-F1
#
_entry.id   AF-A0A7X8W553-F1
#
_cell.length_a   1.000
_cell.length_b   1.000
_cell.length_c   1.000
_cell.angle_alpha   90.00
_cell.angle_beta   90.00
_cell.angle_gamma   90.00
#
_symmetry.space_group_name_H-M   'P 1'
#
loop_
_entity.id
_entity.type
_entity.pdbx_description
1 polymer ?
#
loop_
_entity_poly.entity_id
_entity_poly.type
_entity_poly.pdbx_seq_one_letter_code
_entity_poly.pdbx_strand_id
1 'polypeptide(L)'
;MKERVEVLEESLLGYNFVTEEYLEPTQDEYYYRNLQNGKSNEDYRHLTQMEIDILEKRLNTSNDWSQVLVSDPFDPYLIKSSSFYGLVRIGKMENKLLRFHDFVVNQGITNSRIISCDIQDYVAIHDVKYLSHYIIK
;
A
#
# COMPACT_ATOMS: atom_id res chain seq x y z
N MET A 1 -27.40 9.17 6.81
CA MET A 1 -27.12 7.80 6.35
C MET A 1 -27.78 7.65 4.97
N LYS A 2 -27.00 7.42 3.90
CA LYS A 2 -27.59 7.26 2.56
C LYS A 2 -28.15 5.85 2.41
N GLU A 3 -29.46 5.72 2.21
CA GLU A 3 -30.19 4.44 2.21
C GLU A 3 -30.19 3.71 0.85
N ARG A 4 -29.28 4.06 -0.07
CA ARG A 4 -29.22 3.50 -1.43
C ARG A 4 -27.79 3.13 -1.81
N VAL A 5 -27.66 2.10 -2.64
CA VAL A 5 -26.39 1.74 -3.28
C VAL A 5 -25.97 2.88 -4.20
N GLU A 6 -24.79 3.44 -3.95
CA GLU A 6 -24.16 4.42 -4.82
C GLU A 6 -23.17 3.71 -5.74
N VAL A 7 -23.24 4.01 -7.04
CA VAL A 7 -22.24 3.57 -8.01
C VAL A 7 -21.18 4.66 -8.10
N LEU A 8 -19.94 4.29 -7.79
CA LEU A 8 -18.79 5.19 -7.78
C LEU A 8 -17.82 4.82 -8.91
N GLU A 9 -17.05 5.81 -9.36
CA GLU A 9 -15.94 5.61 -10.29
C GLU A 9 -14.79 4.87 -9.59
N GLU A 10 -14.08 4.00 -10.32
CA GLU A 10 -12.93 3.26 -9.78
C GLU A 10 -11.80 4.20 -9.31
N SER A 11 -11.69 5.39 -9.91
CA SER A 11 -10.71 6.41 -9.51
C SER A 11 -10.89 6.91 -8.07
N LEU A 12 -12.07 6.73 -7.46
CA LEU A 12 -12.32 7.06 -6.07
C LEU A 12 -11.85 5.97 -5.10
N LEU A 13 -11.49 4.78 -5.59
CA LEU A 13 -11.07 3.67 -4.74
C LEU A 13 -9.77 4.02 -3.99
N GLY A 14 -9.89 4.13 -2.65
CA GLY A 14 -8.79 4.47 -1.76
C GLY A 14 -8.66 5.96 -1.41
N TYR A 15 -9.51 6.83 -1.95
CA TYR A 15 -9.50 8.27 -1.70
C TYR A 15 -10.81 8.78 -1.12
N ASN A 16 -10.79 9.98 -0.56
CA ASN A 16 -11.94 10.67 0.05
C ASN A 16 -12.68 9.79 1.07
N PHE A 17 -11.93 8.98 1.83
CA PHE A 17 -12.51 8.02 2.78
C PHE A 17 -12.73 8.64 4.18
N VAL A 18 -12.26 9.86 4.40
CA VAL A 18 -12.56 10.69 5.58
C VAL A 18 -13.36 11.91 5.12
N THR A 19 -14.55 12.10 5.69
CA THR A 19 -15.37 13.29 5.38
C THR A 19 -14.80 14.54 6.04
N GLU A 20 -14.99 15.71 5.41
CA GLU A 20 -14.46 17.00 5.87
C GLU A 20 -14.87 17.35 7.32
N GLU A 21 -16.01 16.87 7.80
CA GLU A 21 -16.47 17.05 9.19
C GLU A 21 -15.56 16.40 10.24
N TYR A 22 -14.70 15.46 9.84
CA TYR A 22 -13.73 14.79 10.71
C TYR A 22 -12.29 15.32 10.51
N LEU A 23 -12.11 16.35 9.68
CA LEU A 23 -10.82 16.97 9.38
C LEU A 23 -10.81 18.42 9.86
N GLU A 24 -9.74 18.82 10.53
CA GLU A 24 -9.48 20.25 10.76
C GLU A 24 -9.09 20.95 9.44
N PRO A 25 -9.25 22.28 9.32
CA PRO A 25 -9.00 23.00 8.05
C PRO A 25 -7.60 22.84 7.44
N THR A 26 -6.60 22.42 8.23
CA THR A 26 -5.22 22.20 7.77
C THR A 26 -4.87 20.71 7.63
N GLN A 27 -5.82 19.81 7.85
CA GLN A 27 -5.61 18.37 7.80
C GLN A 27 -6.09 17.80 6.47
N ASP A 28 -5.30 16.91 5.89
CA ASP A 28 -5.75 16.03 4.81
C ASP A 28 -6.27 14.70 5.39
N GLU A 29 -6.86 13.86 4.53
CA GLU A 29 -7.36 12.53 4.91
C GLU A 29 -6.25 11.59 5.44
N TYR A 30 -4.98 11.93 5.26
CA TYR A 30 -3.83 11.14 5.70
C TYR A 30 -3.23 11.62 7.03
N TYR A 31 -3.72 12.71 7.62
CA TYR A 31 -3.12 13.34 8.79
C TYR A 31 -2.86 12.35 9.95
N TYR A 32 -3.90 11.67 10.43
CA TYR A 32 -3.78 10.71 11.54
C TYR A 32 -2.94 9.49 11.16
N ARG A 33 -3.04 9.05 9.90
CA ARG A 33 -2.25 7.95 9.36
C ARG A 33 -0.76 8.28 9.37
N ASN A 34 -0.39 9.50 9.00
CA ASN A 34 0.99 9.99 9.04
C ASN A 34 1.55 10.01 10.47
N LEU A 35 0.74 10.38 11.46
CA LEU A 35 1.14 10.33 12.88
C LEU A 35 1.38 8.90 13.38
N GLN A 36 0.65 7.91 12.87
CA GLN A 36 0.67 6.53 13.35
C GLN A 36 1.71 5.63 12.64
N ASN A 37 2.14 5.98 11.43
CA ASN A 37 3.01 5.16 10.57
C ASN A 37 4.35 4.81 11.25
N GLY A 38 4.85 5.70 12.13
CA GLY A 38 6.12 5.51 12.84
C GLY A 38 7.36 5.69 11.97
N LYS A 39 7.19 6.02 10.68
CA LYS A 39 8.22 6.44 9.72
C LYS A 39 7.91 7.84 9.20
N SER A 40 8.96 8.59 8.87
CA SER A 40 8.81 9.89 8.22
C SER A 40 8.37 9.69 6.76
N ASN A 41 7.65 10.66 6.21
CA ASN A 41 7.34 10.66 4.78
C ASN A 41 8.62 10.73 3.91
N GLU A 42 9.69 11.31 4.44
CA GLU A 42 11.00 11.40 3.79
C GLU A 42 11.70 10.02 3.65
N ASP A 43 11.26 9.01 4.40
CA ASP A 43 11.78 7.64 4.30
C ASP A 43 11.25 6.90 3.06
N TYR A 44 10.33 7.52 2.32
CA TYR A 44 9.73 6.96 1.12
C TYR A 44 10.09 7.79 -0.11
N ARG A 45 10.33 7.09 -1.21
CA ARG A 45 10.55 7.67 -2.54
C ARG A 45 9.51 7.14 -3.52
N HIS A 46 9.36 7.84 -4.63
CA HIS A 46 8.60 7.32 -5.76
C HIS A 46 9.32 6.11 -6.38
N LEU A 47 8.53 5.23 -6.99
CA LEU A 47 9.03 4.19 -7.87
C LEU A 47 9.77 4.81 -9.06
N THR A 48 10.87 4.19 -9.45
CA THR A 48 11.54 4.47 -10.73
C THR A 48 10.77 3.82 -11.87
N GLN A 49 10.95 4.32 -13.10
CA GLN A 49 10.33 3.71 -14.28
C GLN A 49 10.70 2.23 -14.43
N MET A 50 11.95 1.87 -14.15
CA MET A 50 12.41 0.48 -14.22
C MET A 50 11.68 -0.42 -13.20
N GLU A 51 11.42 0.06 -11.99
CA GLU A 51 10.66 -0.69 -10.99
C GLU A 51 9.20 -0.86 -11.40
N ILE A 52 8.57 0.18 -11.94
CA ILE A 52 7.20 0.11 -12.49
C ILE A 52 7.12 -0.95 -13.59
N ASP A 53 8.03 -0.92 -14.55
CA ASP A 53 8.06 -1.89 -15.66
C ASP A 53 8.19 -3.35 -15.15
N ILE A 54 8.98 -3.57 -14.07
CA ILE A 54 9.11 -4.89 -13.45
C ILE A 54 7.81 -5.30 -12.76
N LEU A 55 7.19 -4.39 -12.01
CA LEU A 55 5.93 -4.64 -11.31
C LEU A 55 4.83 -5.02 -12.31
N GLU A 56 4.67 -4.28 -13.41
CA GLU A 56 3.69 -4.55 -14.45
C GLU A 56 3.94 -5.89 -15.16
N LYS A 57 5.19 -6.20 -15.52
CA LYS A 57 5.57 -7.52 -16.08
C LYS A 57 5.25 -8.66 -15.13
N ARG A 58 5.20 -8.39 -13.83
CA ARG A 58 4.82 -9.36 -12.79
C ARG A 58 3.33 -9.35 -12.47
N LEU A 59 2.52 -8.82 -13.38
CA LEU A 59 1.05 -8.79 -13.30
C LEU A 59 0.53 -7.92 -12.16
N ASN A 60 1.32 -6.94 -11.70
CA ASN A 60 0.83 -5.95 -10.77
C ASN A 60 0.16 -4.80 -11.52
N THR A 61 -0.83 -4.18 -10.91
CA THR A 61 -1.54 -3.04 -11.46
C THR A 61 -1.66 -1.93 -10.42
N SER A 62 -1.66 -0.69 -10.86
CA SER A 62 -2.06 0.47 -10.06
C SER A 62 -2.91 1.40 -10.91
N ASN A 63 -3.90 2.07 -10.31
CA ASN A 63 -4.58 3.17 -10.99
C ASN A 63 -3.70 4.43 -11.06
N ASP A 64 -2.75 4.56 -10.12
CA ASP A 64 -1.76 5.63 -10.09
C ASP A 64 -0.47 5.15 -9.41
N TRP A 65 0.59 4.93 -10.18
CA TRP A 65 1.89 4.53 -9.62
C TRP A 65 2.58 5.65 -8.83
N SER A 66 2.20 6.92 -9.03
CA SER A 66 2.76 8.04 -8.25
C SER A 66 2.36 7.99 -6.77
N GLN A 67 1.26 7.30 -6.47
CA GLN A 67 0.73 7.08 -5.12
C GLN A 67 1.27 5.82 -4.45
N VAL A 68 2.11 5.06 -5.16
CA VAL A 68 2.85 3.92 -4.59
C VAL A 68 4.27 4.39 -4.26
N LEU A 69 4.55 4.53 -2.97
CA LEU A 69 5.85 4.96 -2.48
C LEU A 69 6.59 3.80 -1.82
N VAL A 70 7.91 3.80 -1.93
CA VAL A 70 8.77 2.71 -1.48
C VAL A 70 9.95 3.21 -0.64
N SER A 71 10.42 2.39 0.30
CA SER A 71 11.68 2.63 1.03
C SER A 71 12.80 1.73 0.52
N ASP A 72 14.02 2.26 0.46
CA ASP A 72 15.20 1.47 0.09
C ASP A 72 15.74 0.61 1.25
N PRO A 73 16.24 -0.61 0.96
CA PRO A 73 16.25 -1.28 -0.34
C PRO A 73 14.88 -1.79 -0.79
N PHE A 74 14.61 -1.72 -2.10
CA PHE A 74 13.35 -2.19 -2.70
C PHE A 74 13.59 -3.14 -3.87
N ASP A 75 13.24 -4.42 -3.69
CA ASP A 75 13.23 -5.43 -4.76
C ASP A 75 11.80 -5.63 -5.33
N PRO A 76 11.48 -5.06 -6.51
CA PRO A 76 10.17 -5.19 -7.12
C PRO A 76 9.81 -6.64 -7.53
N TYR A 77 10.78 -7.56 -7.63
CA TYR A 77 10.51 -8.96 -7.99
C TYR A 77 9.79 -9.74 -6.89
N LEU A 78 9.76 -9.21 -5.66
CA LEU A 78 9.03 -9.78 -4.54
C LEU A 78 7.54 -9.47 -4.57
N ILE A 79 7.09 -8.66 -5.53
CA ILE A 79 5.69 -8.26 -5.69
C ILE A 79 5.13 -8.89 -6.97
N LYS A 80 3.96 -9.54 -6.90
CA LYS A 80 3.36 -10.26 -8.04
C LYS A 80 1.84 -10.27 -8.00
N SER A 81 1.21 -10.16 -9.16
CA SER A 81 -0.23 -10.41 -9.34
C SER A 81 -1.09 -9.66 -8.32
N SER A 82 -0.69 -8.44 -7.96
CA SER A 82 -1.31 -7.63 -6.92
C SER A 82 -1.76 -6.27 -7.45
N SER A 83 -2.83 -5.72 -6.89
CA SER A 83 -3.40 -4.44 -7.33
C SER A 83 -3.30 -3.40 -6.22
N PHE A 84 -2.83 -2.21 -6.56
CA PHE A 84 -2.62 -1.09 -5.65
C PHE A 84 -3.56 0.08 -5.97
N TYR A 85 -4.14 0.68 -4.93
CA TYR A 85 -5.07 1.80 -5.05
C TYR A 85 -4.87 2.78 -3.89
N GLY A 86 -5.04 4.07 -4.14
CA GLY A 86 -4.80 5.09 -3.13
C GLY A 86 -3.33 5.23 -2.75
N LEU A 87 -3.04 5.99 -1.69
CA LEU A 87 -1.68 6.15 -1.17
C LEU A 87 -1.20 4.84 -0.52
N VAL A 88 -0.31 4.10 -1.18
CA VAL A 88 0.31 2.88 -0.64
C VAL A 88 1.78 3.15 -0.35
N ARG A 89 2.22 2.94 0.89
CA ARG A 89 3.62 3.09 1.30
C ARG A 89 4.18 1.72 1.64
N ILE A 90 5.22 1.29 0.94
CA ILE A 90 5.85 -0.02 1.08
C ILE A 90 7.26 0.17 1.65
N GLY A 91 7.54 -0.47 2.78
CA GLY A 91 8.85 -0.48 3.39
C GLY A 91 9.87 -1.29 2.59
N LYS A 92 10.99 -1.57 3.22
CA LYS A 92 12.11 -2.31 2.63
C LYS A 92 11.67 -3.67 2.14
N MET A 93 12.01 -4.00 0.90
CA MET A 93 11.75 -5.27 0.23
C MET A 93 13.07 -5.92 -0.18
N GLU A 94 13.40 -7.04 0.47
CA GLU A 94 14.61 -7.82 0.18
C GLU A 94 14.27 -9.32 0.20
N ASN A 95 15.02 -10.14 -0.53
CA ASN A 95 14.79 -11.58 -0.54
C ASN A 95 15.16 -12.19 0.82
N LYS A 96 14.17 -12.28 1.72
CA LYS A 96 14.31 -12.74 3.11
C LYS A 96 13.19 -13.71 3.47
N LEU A 97 13.49 -14.57 4.45
CA LEU A 97 12.50 -15.40 5.12
C LEU A 97 12.11 -14.76 6.45
N LEU A 98 10.81 -14.63 6.69
CA LEU A 98 10.24 -14.17 7.95
C LEU A 98 9.84 -15.39 8.77
N ARG A 99 10.14 -15.37 10.06
CA ARG A 99 9.79 -16.45 10.99
C ARG A 99 9.00 -15.90 12.16
N PHE A 100 7.89 -16.56 12.48
CA PHE A 100 7.16 -16.36 13.71
C PHE A 100 6.81 -17.72 14.30
N HIS A 101 7.42 -18.06 15.43
CA HIS A 101 7.44 -19.43 15.98
C HIS A 101 7.85 -20.46 14.91
N ASP A 102 6.97 -21.42 14.61
CA ASP A 102 7.22 -22.50 13.65
C ASP A 102 6.78 -22.14 12.23
N PHE A 103 6.17 -20.97 12.05
CA PHE A 103 5.75 -20.47 10.74
C PHE A 103 6.89 -19.72 10.06
N VAL A 104 7.16 -20.07 8.80
CA VAL A 104 8.17 -19.43 7.95
C VAL A 104 7.52 -19.06 6.63
N VAL A 105 7.74 -17.83 6.18
CA VAL A 105 7.20 -17.31 4.93
C VAL A 105 8.23 -16.45 4.22
N ASN A 106 8.19 -16.41 2.88
CA ASN A 106 9.00 -15.46 2.12
C ASN A 106 8.45 -14.05 2.33
N GLN A 107 9.33 -13.06 2.42
CA GLN A 107 8.90 -11.67 2.29
C GLN A 107 8.29 -11.45 0.89
N GLY A 108 7.26 -10.60 0.80
CA GLY A 108 6.75 -10.10 -0.46
C GLY A 108 5.25 -9.82 -0.43
N ILE A 109 4.72 -9.38 -1.57
CA ILE A 109 3.29 -9.12 -1.74
C ILE A 109 2.81 -9.90 -2.96
N THR A 110 1.95 -10.90 -2.77
CA THR A 110 1.45 -11.70 -3.90
C THR A 110 -0.05 -11.92 -3.87
N ASN A 111 -0.67 -11.93 -5.05
CA ASN A 111 -2.08 -12.27 -5.25
C ASN A 111 -3.04 -11.45 -4.36
N SER A 112 -2.70 -10.18 -4.10
CA SER A 112 -3.36 -9.37 -3.09
C SER A 112 -3.87 -8.03 -3.61
N ARG A 113 -4.93 -7.50 -3.00
CA ARG A 113 -5.45 -6.16 -3.29
C ARG A 113 -5.19 -5.24 -2.10
N ILE A 114 -4.42 -4.18 -2.35
CA ILE A 114 -3.92 -3.25 -1.34
C ILE A 114 -4.48 -1.85 -1.63
N ILE A 115 -5.18 -1.26 -0.65
CA ILE A 115 -5.88 0.00 -0.80
C ILE A 115 -5.48 0.93 0.36
N SER A 116 -4.82 2.04 0.08
CA SER A 116 -4.45 3.06 1.07
C SER A 116 -3.78 2.51 2.34
N CYS A 117 -2.76 1.67 2.17
CA CYS A 117 -2.07 0.96 3.26
C CYS A 117 -0.62 1.42 3.48
N ASP A 118 -0.18 1.33 4.73
CA ASP A 118 1.22 1.42 5.12
C ASP A 118 1.75 0.04 5.46
N ILE A 119 2.81 -0.36 4.79
CA ILE A 119 3.42 -1.67 4.94
C ILE A 119 4.84 -1.42 5.41
N GLN A 120 5.19 -1.82 6.63
CA GLN A 120 6.54 -1.61 7.17
C GLN A 120 7.59 -2.54 6.52
N ASP A 121 8.81 -2.46 7.03
CA ASP A 121 9.94 -3.23 6.52
C ASP A 121 9.73 -4.72 6.73
N TYR A 122 10.14 -5.54 5.77
CA TYR A 122 10.19 -7.00 5.96
C TYR A 122 8.81 -7.64 6.22
N VAL A 123 7.77 -7.19 5.50
CA VAL A 123 6.40 -7.71 5.60
C VAL A 123 6.07 -8.71 4.48
N ALA A 124 5.27 -9.74 4.82
CA ALA A 124 4.70 -10.71 3.88
C ALA A 124 3.17 -10.61 3.81
N ILE A 125 2.62 -10.44 2.60
CA ILE A 125 1.18 -10.38 2.33
C ILE A 125 0.89 -11.28 1.13
N HIS A 126 0.24 -12.41 1.37
CA HIS A 126 -0.06 -13.39 0.33
C HIS A 126 -1.55 -13.74 0.34
N ASP A 127 -2.16 -13.72 -0.85
CA ASP A 127 -3.54 -14.15 -1.10
C ASP A 127 -4.62 -13.37 -0.32
N VAL A 128 -4.36 -12.08 -0.03
CA VAL A 128 -5.29 -11.20 0.66
C VAL A 128 -6.22 -10.50 -0.34
N LYS A 129 -7.48 -10.93 -0.39
CA LYS A 129 -8.47 -10.46 -1.38
C LYS A 129 -8.86 -8.98 -1.23
N TYR A 130 -8.75 -8.43 -0.02
CA TYR A 130 -9.08 -7.04 0.26
C TYR A 130 -8.37 -6.57 1.53
N LEU A 131 -7.41 -5.65 1.38
CA LEU A 131 -6.73 -5.00 2.49
C LEU A 131 -6.84 -3.48 2.28
N SER A 132 -7.53 -2.77 3.17
CA SER A 132 -7.84 -1.35 3.01
C SER A 132 -7.61 -0.57 4.30
N HIS A 133 -6.86 0.53 4.25
CA HIS A 133 -6.64 1.46 5.36
C HIS A 133 -5.92 0.87 6.59
N TYR A 134 -5.04 -0.11 6.36
CA TYR A 134 -4.22 -0.71 7.42
C TYR A 134 -2.80 -0.16 7.46
N ILE A 135 -2.26 -0.07 8.68
CA ILE A 135 -0.83 0.05 8.97
C ILE A 135 -0.35 -1.33 9.45
N ILE A 136 0.46 -2.00 8.65
CA ILE A 136 1.02 -3.33 8.94
C ILE A 136 2.45 -3.16 9.44
N LYS A 137 2.72 -3.72 10.62
CA LYS A 137 4.01 -3.67 11.33
C LYS A 137 4.65 -5.05 11.41
#